data_AF-A0A923X6G4-F1
#
_entry.id   AF-A0A923X6G4-F1
#
_cell.length_a   1.000
_cell.length_b   1.000
_cell.length_c   1.000
_cell.angle_alpha   90.00
_cell.angle_beta   90.00
_cell.angle_gamma   90.00
#
_symmetry.space_group_name_H-M   'P 1'
#
loop_
_entity.id
_entity.type
_entity.pdbx_description
1 polymer ?
#
loop_
_entity_poly.entity_id
_entity_poly.type
_entity_poly.pdbx_seq_one_letter_code
_entity_poly.pdbx_strand_id
1 'polypeptide(L)'
;ARILKENYKKLGSWPLAITAYNHGLTGVIRMKAKANSTNIEDLIDSTEKTRTWGFASRNFYACFLAVLEVERNAGDLFGKNLVQSKASNVKEVRLVQTTSKSVILKWYNGSAVRFKELNPHLNWSLIMKTKKIPAGVPLVVPTENYHLALDRS
;
A
#
# COMPACT_ATOMS: atom_id res chain seq x y z
N ALA A 1 -5.82 -4.79 12.33
CA ALA A 1 -4.64 -3.94 12.05
C ALA A 1 -3.63 -4.01 13.20
N ARG A 2 -2.54 -4.78 13.05
CA ARG A 2 -1.54 -4.98 14.12
C ARG A 2 -0.67 -3.74 14.37
N ILE A 3 -0.22 -3.08 13.30
CA ILE A 3 0.69 -1.91 13.36
C ILE A 3 0.05 -0.70 14.04
N LEU A 4 -1.18 -0.32 13.69
CA LEU A 4 -1.85 0.83 14.33
C LEU A 4 -2.05 0.62 15.83
N LYS A 5 -2.37 -0.60 16.26
CA LYS A 5 -2.50 -0.95 17.68
C LYS A 5 -1.15 -0.84 18.40
N GLU A 6 -0.06 -1.28 17.77
CA GLU A 6 1.30 -1.14 18.29
C GLU A 6 1.71 0.35 18.39
N ASN A 7 1.45 1.14 17.35
CA ASN A 7 1.71 2.58 17.36
C ASN A 7 0.94 3.29 18.47
N TYR A 8 -0.35 3.01 18.63
CA TYR A 8 -1.17 3.60 19.69
C TYR A 8 -0.63 3.23 21.07
N LYS A 9 -0.29 1.96 21.32
CA LYS A 9 0.32 1.52 22.59
C LYS A 9 1.61 2.28 22.92
N LYS A 10 2.40 2.67 21.91
CA LYS A 10 3.67 3.37 22.10
C LYS A 10 3.52 4.89 22.19
N LEU A 11 2.52 5.46 21.54
CA LEU A 11 2.37 6.91 21.41
C LEU A 11 1.27 7.50 22.30
N GLY A 12 0.28 6.70 22.71
CA GLY A 12 -0.86 7.10 23.55
C GLY A 12 -1.90 7.98 22.85
N SER A 13 -1.74 8.25 21.56
CA SER A 13 -2.55 9.21 20.79
C SER A 13 -2.89 8.62 19.43
N TRP A 14 -4.17 8.64 19.06
CA TRP A 14 -4.64 8.19 17.75
C TRP A 14 -4.10 9.06 16.59
N PRO A 15 -4.15 10.41 16.67
CA PRO A 15 -3.50 11.26 15.69
C PRO A 15 -2.04 10.89 15.44
N LEU A 16 -1.27 10.68 16.52
CA LEU A 16 0.13 10.28 16.41
C LEU A 16 0.31 8.86 15.87
N ALA A 17 -0.57 7.92 16.23
CA ALA A 17 -0.51 6.54 15.76
C ALA A 17 -0.80 6.42 14.26
N ILE A 18 -1.75 7.21 13.76
CA ILE A 18 -2.08 7.31 12.33
C ILE A 18 -0.92 7.98 11.59
N THR A 19 -0.38 9.09 12.09
CA THR A 19 0.79 9.73 11.49
C THR A 19 2.00 8.80 11.47
N ALA A 20 2.23 8.03 12.53
CA ALA A 20 3.31 7.04 12.61
C ALA A 20 3.15 5.86 11.64
N TYR A 21 1.93 5.59 11.17
CA TYR A 21 1.71 4.58 10.12
C TYR A 21 2.40 5.00 8.81
N ASN A 22 2.31 6.29 8.45
CA ASN A 22 2.94 6.83 7.24
C ASN A 22 4.39 7.30 7.47
N HIS A 23 4.65 8.00 8.57
CA HIS A 23 5.94 8.59 8.87
C HIS A 23 6.93 7.60 9.53
N GLY A 24 6.41 6.51 10.11
CA GLY A 24 7.18 5.57 10.92
C GLY A 24 7.18 5.93 12.41
N LEU A 25 7.03 4.91 13.26
CA LEU A 25 6.94 5.04 14.72
C LEU A 25 8.13 5.79 15.34
N THR A 26 9.35 5.40 15.01
CA THR A 26 10.57 6.02 15.56
C THR A 26 10.69 7.49 15.18
N GLY A 27 10.26 7.88 13.97
CA GLY A 27 10.24 9.27 13.52
C GLY A 27 9.31 10.13 14.37
N VAL A 28 8.10 9.62 14.63
CA VAL A 28 7.13 10.32 15.49
C VAL A 28 7.61 10.41 16.93
N ILE A 29 8.23 9.36 17.49
CA ILE A 29 8.83 9.40 18.85
C ILE A 29 9.89 10.51 18.95
N ARG A 30 10.76 10.64 17.95
CA ARG A 30 11.78 11.71 17.92
C ARG A 30 11.14 13.09 17.84
N MET A 31 10.06 13.24 17.06
CA MET A 31 9.33 14.50 16.98
C MET A 31 8.63 14.84 18.30
N LYS A 32 8.03 13.88 18.99
CA LYS A 32 7.47 14.08 20.34
C LYS A 32 8.52 14.61 21.31
N ALA A 33 9.71 14.01 21.29
CA ALA A 33 10.80 14.44 22.16
C ALA A 33 11.28 15.86 21.82
N LYS A 34 11.44 16.19 20.53
CA LYS A 34 11.85 17.54 20.10
C LYS A 34 10.80 18.62 20.37
N ALA A 35 9.53 18.33 20.10
CA ALA A 35 8.43 19.24 20.36
C ALA A 35 8.04 19.29 21.85
N ASN A 36 8.64 18.41 22.68
CA ASN A 36 8.26 18.18 24.07
C ASN A 36 6.74 18.06 24.29
N SER A 37 6.08 17.31 23.40
CA SER A 37 4.61 17.22 23.38
C SER A 37 4.09 15.85 22.92
N THR A 38 2.85 15.58 23.32
CA THR A 38 2.05 14.43 22.88
C THR A 38 0.89 14.80 21.94
N ASN A 39 0.74 16.09 21.67
CA ASN A 39 -0.30 16.66 20.82
C ASN A 39 0.22 16.78 19.39
N ILE A 40 -0.61 16.46 18.39
CA ILE A 40 -0.14 16.44 17.01
C ILE A 40 0.10 17.85 16.46
N GLU A 41 -0.66 18.82 16.97
CA GLU A 41 -0.59 20.23 16.62
C GLU A 41 0.80 20.78 16.96
N ASP A 42 1.28 20.52 18.18
CA ASP A 42 2.62 20.94 18.63
C ASP A 42 3.74 20.32 17.78
N LEU A 43 3.57 19.07 17.32
CA LEU A 43 4.55 18.44 16.42
C LEU A 43 4.54 19.06 15.02
N ILE A 44 3.36 19.50 14.54
CA ILE A 44 3.19 20.17 13.25
C ILE A 44 3.83 21.56 13.29
N ASP A 45 3.60 22.31 14.37
CA ASP A 45 4.02 23.70 14.54
C ASP A 45 5.44 23.86 15.10
N SER A 46 6.03 22.78 15.61
CA SER A 46 7.39 22.79 16.17
C SER A 46 8.42 23.36 15.20
N THR A 47 9.16 24.36 15.68
CA THR A 47 10.32 24.95 15.02
C THR A 47 11.51 23.99 15.02
N GLU A 48 11.60 23.10 16.02
CA GLU A 48 12.62 22.07 16.15
C GLU A 48 12.17 20.74 15.54
N LYS A 49 12.38 20.59 14.22
CA LYS A 49 12.00 19.38 13.48
C LYS A 49 13.16 18.46 13.11
N THR A 50 12.85 17.22 12.78
CA THR A 50 13.81 16.29 12.15
C THR A 50 13.81 16.50 10.64
N ARG A 51 14.90 16.12 9.96
CA ARG A 51 15.02 16.23 8.49
C ARG A 51 13.90 15.49 7.74
N THR A 52 13.41 14.38 8.31
CA THR A 52 12.35 13.56 7.70
C THR A 52 10.94 14.08 8.00
N TRP A 53 10.77 15.01 8.95
CA TRP A 53 9.47 15.60 9.30
C TRP A 53 9.07 16.70 8.29
N GLY A 54 8.83 16.26 7.05
CA GLY A 54 8.43 17.10 5.93
C GLY A 54 6.93 17.37 5.86
N PHE A 55 6.52 18.00 4.75
CA PHE A 55 5.12 18.39 4.50
C PHE A 55 4.15 17.20 4.57
N ALA A 56 4.48 16.08 3.95
CA ALA A 56 3.63 14.88 3.95
C ALA A 56 3.36 14.36 5.37
N SER A 57 4.39 14.32 6.21
CA SER A 57 4.29 13.85 7.60
C SER A 57 3.38 14.74 8.45
N ARG A 58 3.48 16.07 8.28
CA ARG A 58 2.65 17.04 9.01
C ARG A 58 1.18 17.01 8.60
N ASN A 59 0.91 16.80 7.31
CA ASN A 59 -0.46 16.84 6.80
C ASN A 59 -1.18 15.49 6.81
N PHE A 60 -0.48 14.38 7.05
CA PHE A 60 -1.06 13.04 6.89
C PHE A 60 -2.35 12.83 7.70
N TYR A 61 -2.36 13.24 8.97
CA TYR A 61 -3.54 13.11 9.81
C TYR A 61 -4.72 13.99 9.32
N ALA A 62 -4.44 15.23 8.90
CA ALA A 62 -5.46 16.10 8.32
C ALA A 62 -6.05 15.53 7.03
N CYS A 63 -5.20 14.99 6.13
CA CYS A 63 -5.67 14.30 4.93
C CYS A 63 -6.49 13.06 5.26
N PHE A 64 -6.11 12.30 6.29
CA PHE A 64 -6.88 11.15 6.75
C PHE A 64 -8.28 11.56 7.24
N LEU A 65 -8.37 12.64 8.03
CA LEU A 65 -9.67 13.18 8.46
C LEU A 65 -10.51 13.67 7.27
N ALA A 66 -9.89 14.35 6.31
CA ALA A 66 -10.57 14.80 5.09
C ALA A 66 -11.13 13.61 4.30
N VAL A 67 -10.37 12.52 4.16
CA VAL A 67 -10.85 11.29 3.51
C VAL A 67 -12.01 10.69 4.30
N LEU A 68 -11.92 10.60 5.63
CA LEU A 68 -13.04 10.11 6.43
C LEU A 68 -14.30 10.95 6.28
N GLU A 69 -14.15 12.27 6.18
CA GLU A 69 -15.27 13.19 5.96
C GLU A 69 -15.89 13.00 4.58
N VAL A 70 -15.06 12.87 3.55
CA VAL A 70 -15.52 12.58 2.18
C VAL A 70 -16.23 11.22 2.10
N GLU A 71 -15.69 10.19 2.75
CA GLU A 71 -16.29 8.85 2.81
C GLU A 71 -17.66 8.85 3.51
N ARG A 72 -17.79 9.59 4.62
CA ARG A 72 -19.07 9.72 5.35
C ARG A 72 -20.13 10.43 4.55
N ASN A 73 -19.74 11.44 3.78
CA ASN A 73 -20.65 12.25 2.97
C ASN A 73 -20.65 11.83 1.49
N ALA A 74 -20.15 10.64 1.16
CA ALA A 74 -19.91 10.23 -0.21
C ALA A 74 -21.19 10.23 -1.06
N GLY A 75 -22.33 9.84 -0.48
CA GLY A 75 -23.63 9.86 -1.15
C GLY A 75 -24.13 11.25 -1.52
N ASP A 76 -23.80 12.26 -0.72
CA ASP A 76 -24.17 13.66 -0.96
C ASP A 76 -23.19 14.34 -1.91
N LEU A 77 -21.89 14.06 -1.75
CA LEU A 77 -20.81 14.64 -2.55
C LEU A 77 -20.75 14.08 -3.98
N PHE A 78 -21.05 12.79 -4.16
CA PHE A 78 -20.89 12.09 -5.44
C PHE A 78 -22.18 11.45 -5.97
N GLY A 79 -23.29 11.60 -5.25
CA GLY A 79 -24.58 11.03 -5.60
C GLY A 79 -24.74 9.55 -5.21
N LYS A 80 -25.99 9.09 -5.15
CA LYS A 80 -26.36 7.73 -4.71
C LYS A 80 -25.89 6.60 -5.64
N ASN A 81 -25.39 6.93 -6.82
CA ASN A 81 -24.93 5.98 -7.85
C ASN A 81 -23.39 5.85 -7.88
N LEU A 82 -22.74 5.95 -6.73
CA LEU A 82 -21.32 5.62 -6.60
C LEU A 82 -21.10 4.16 -7.02
N VAL A 83 -20.52 3.96 -8.19
CA VAL A 83 -20.04 2.65 -8.63
C VAL A 83 -18.86 2.29 -7.72
N GLN A 84 -19.12 1.53 -6.67
CA GLN A 84 -18.05 0.85 -5.95
C GLN A 84 -17.27 0.04 -6.97
N SER A 85 -15.95 0.20 -6.99
CA SER A 85 -15.09 -0.61 -7.85
C SER A 85 -15.41 -2.08 -7.55
N LYS A 86 -15.95 -2.79 -8.54
CA LYS A 86 -16.12 -4.24 -8.45
C LYS A 86 -14.78 -4.80 -7.99
N ALA A 87 -14.81 -5.70 -7.00
CA ALA A 87 -13.62 -6.44 -6.58
C ALA A 87 -12.89 -6.89 -7.85
N SER A 88 -11.66 -6.41 -8.01
CA SER A 88 -10.91 -6.64 -9.23
C SER A 88 -10.80 -8.16 -9.41
N ASN A 89 -11.13 -8.70 -10.59
CA ASN A 89 -11.17 -10.13 -10.87
C ASN A 89 -9.75 -10.71 -11.00
N VAL A 90 -8.92 -10.48 -9.98
CA VAL A 90 -7.53 -10.86 -9.91
C VAL A 90 -7.20 -11.38 -8.52
N LYS A 91 -6.18 -12.23 -8.43
CA LYS A 91 -5.63 -12.75 -7.18
C LYS A 91 -4.11 -12.67 -7.22
N GLU A 92 -3.49 -12.40 -6.07
CA GLU A 92 -2.04 -12.44 -5.95
C GLU A 92 -1.57 -13.88 -5.66
N VAL A 93 -0.52 -14.32 -6.34
CA VAL A 93 0.24 -15.54 -6.06
C VAL A 93 1.72 -15.19 -5.96
N ARG A 94 2.38 -15.73 -4.94
CA ARG A 94 3.83 -15.68 -4.84
C ARG A 94 4.41 -16.92 -5.48
N LEU A 95 5.31 -16.75 -6.46
CA LEU A 95 5.96 -17.89 -7.10
C LEU A 95 6.76 -18.69 -6.06
N VAL A 96 6.46 -19.97 -5.87
CA VAL A 96 7.20 -20.83 -4.93
C VAL A 96 8.52 -21.30 -5.53
N GLN A 97 8.57 -21.44 -6.86
CA GLN A 97 9.78 -21.81 -7.59
C GLN A 97 9.99 -20.94 -8.83
N THR A 98 11.26 -20.83 -9.25
CA THR A 98 11.64 -20.13 -10.47
C THR A 98 10.99 -20.79 -11.68
N THR A 99 10.14 -20.05 -12.38
CA THR A 99 9.26 -20.59 -13.45
C THR A 99 9.52 -19.89 -14.78
N SER A 100 9.42 -20.61 -15.90
CA SER A 100 9.67 -20.02 -17.22
C SER A 100 8.59 -19.00 -17.61
N LYS A 101 8.98 -17.95 -18.34
CA LYS A 101 8.02 -16.95 -18.85
C LYS A 101 6.95 -17.56 -19.74
N SER A 102 7.30 -18.59 -20.53
CA SER A 102 6.37 -19.30 -21.40
C SER A 102 5.25 -20.00 -20.62
N VAL A 103 5.55 -20.52 -19.42
CA VAL A 103 4.53 -21.13 -18.54
C VAL A 103 3.68 -20.03 -17.90
N ILE A 104 4.31 -18.99 -17.36
CA ILE A 104 3.61 -17.88 -16.70
C ILE A 104 2.68 -17.16 -17.67
N LEU A 105 3.07 -16.97 -18.93
CA LEU A 105 2.21 -16.34 -19.96
C LEU A 105 0.89 -17.09 -20.15
N LYS A 106 0.83 -18.41 -19.92
CA LYS A 106 -0.43 -19.17 -20.00
C LYS A 106 -1.45 -18.70 -18.97
N TRP A 107 -1.00 -18.22 -17.80
CA TRP A 107 -1.87 -17.62 -16.78
C TRP A 107 -2.54 -16.32 -17.25
N TYR A 108 -2.04 -15.74 -18.33
CA TYR A 108 -2.55 -14.52 -18.96
C TYR A 108 -3.09 -14.78 -20.38
N ASN A 109 -3.56 -16.01 -20.66
CA ASN A 109 -4.03 -16.43 -21.98
C ASN A 109 -2.99 -16.25 -23.10
N GLY A 110 -1.70 -16.34 -22.76
CA GLY A 110 -0.60 -16.12 -23.69
C GLY A 110 -0.28 -14.64 -23.97
N SER A 111 -1.03 -13.68 -23.40
CA SER A 111 -0.86 -12.26 -23.70
C SER A 111 0.20 -11.61 -22.81
N ALA A 112 1.31 -11.20 -23.43
CA ALA A 112 2.35 -10.42 -22.77
C ALA A 112 1.88 -9.01 -22.36
N VAL A 113 0.95 -8.43 -23.13
CA VAL A 113 0.33 -7.14 -22.81
C VAL A 113 -0.49 -7.26 -21.53
N ARG A 114 -1.36 -8.28 -21.46
CA ARG A 114 -2.18 -8.56 -20.28
C ARG A 114 -1.34 -8.88 -19.05
N PHE A 115 -0.26 -9.64 -19.23
CA PHE A 115 0.70 -9.90 -18.16
C PHE A 115 1.28 -8.59 -17.60
N LYS A 116 1.62 -7.64 -18.50
CA LYS A 116 2.16 -6.32 -18.13
C LYS A 116 1.16 -5.43 -17.42
N GLU A 117 -0.05 -5.33 -17.95
CA GLU A 117 -1.12 -4.49 -17.40
C GLU A 117 -1.52 -4.91 -15.99
N LEU A 118 -1.58 -6.22 -15.72
CA LEU A 118 -1.93 -6.73 -14.40
C LEU A 118 -0.78 -6.66 -13.40
N ASN A 119 0.46 -6.55 -13.86
CA ASN A 119 1.65 -6.55 -13.01
C ASN A 119 2.53 -5.30 -13.21
N PRO A 120 1.99 -4.07 -13.06
CA PRO A 120 2.73 -2.84 -13.31
C PRO A 120 3.85 -2.62 -12.28
N HIS A 121 3.78 -3.28 -11.11
CA HIS A 121 4.79 -3.23 -10.06
C HIS A 121 6.10 -3.97 -10.39
N LEU A 122 6.12 -4.81 -11.43
CA LEU A 122 7.32 -5.54 -11.81
C LEU A 122 8.33 -4.64 -12.54
N ASN A 123 9.62 -4.93 -12.33
CA ASN A 123 10.69 -4.35 -13.15
C ASN A 123 10.72 -5.01 -14.54
N TRP A 124 9.93 -4.46 -15.47
CA TRP A 124 9.78 -5.02 -16.83
C TRP A 124 11.09 -5.08 -17.63
N SER A 125 12.02 -4.16 -17.39
CA SER A 125 13.35 -4.18 -18.02
C SER A 125 14.14 -5.42 -17.62
N LEU A 126 13.99 -5.90 -16.38
CA LEU A 126 14.61 -7.14 -15.90
C LEU A 126 13.85 -8.39 -16.37
N ILE A 127 12.52 -8.36 -16.30
CA ILE A 127 11.66 -9.48 -16.70
C ILE A 127 11.78 -9.77 -18.21
N MET A 128 11.91 -8.74 -19.06
CA MET A 128 12.08 -8.96 -20.50
C MET A 128 13.41 -9.62 -20.84
N LYS A 129 14.50 -9.29 -20.12
CA LYS A 129 15.85 -9.85 -20.36
C LYS A 129 16.00 -11.30 -19.90
N THR A 130 15.24 -11.74 -18.91
CA THR A 130 15.37 -13.08 -18.32
C THR A 130 14.38 -14.07 -18.96
N LYS A 131 14.77 -15.33 -19.20
CA LYS A 131 13.83 -16.37 -19.71
C LYS A 131 12.91 -16.96 -18.62
N LYS A 132 13.25 -16.76 -17.35
CA LYS A 132 12.55 -17.29 -16.18
C LYS A 132 12.29 -16.16 -15.17
N ILE A 133 11.20 -16.26 -14.44
CA ILE A 133 10.86 -15.38 -13.33
C ILE A 133 11.27 -16.07 -12.03
N PRO A 134 12.08 -15.43 -11.16
CA PRO A 134 12.53 -16.03 -9.90
C PRO A 134 11.40 -16.42 -8.95
N ALA A 135 11.68 -17.37 -8.07
CA ALA A 135 10.86 -17.63 -6.88
C ALA A 135 10.74 -16.36 -6.01
N GLY A 136 9.66 -16.27 -5.25
CA GLY A 136 9.36 -15.15 -4.36
C GLY A 136 8.74 -13.94 -5.04
N VAL A 137 8.68 -13.88 -6.38
CA VAL A 137 8.05 -12.77 -7.10
C VAL A 137 6.52 -12.83 -6.93
N PRO A 138 5.87 -11.76 -6.44
CA PRO A 138 4.41 -11.68 -6.39
C PRO A 138 3.84 -11.34 -7.77
N LEU A 139 2.92 -12.18 -8.24
CA LEU A 139 2.20 -12.01 -9.51
C LEU A 139 0.71 -11.86 -9.24
N VAL A 140 0.11 -10.86 -9.88
CA VAL A 140 -1.32 -10.64 -9.94
C VAL A 140 -1.87 -11.38 -11.15
N VAL A 141 -2.68 -12.41 -10.91
CA VAL A 141 -3.20 -13.35 -11.90
C VAL A 141 -4.72 -13.15 -12.03
N PRO A 142 -5.31 -13.22 -13.23
CA PRO A 142 -6.76 -13.23 -13.39
C PRO A 142 -7.42 -14.35 -12.60
N THR A 143 -8.53 -14.08 -11.91
CA THR A 143 -9.23 -15.06 -11.07
C THR A 143 -9.60 -16.33 -11.85
N GLU A 144 -10.02 -16.19 -13.12
CA GLU A 144 -10.38 -17.31 -13.99
C GLU A 144 -9.19 -18.26 -14.27
N ASN A 145 -7.97 -17.75 -14.24
CA ASN A 145 -6.74 -18.51 -14.50
C ASN A 145 -5.96 -18.84 -13.24
N TYR A 146 -6.48 -18.49 -12.06
CA TYR A 146 -5.79 -18.67 -10.80
C TYR A 146 -5.44 -20.13 -10.49
N HIS A 147 -6.28 -21.07 -10.93
CA HIS A 147 -6.05 -22.50 -10.80
C HIS A 147 -4.73 -22.95 -11.45
N LEU A 148 -4.36 -22.36 -12.59
CA LEU A 148 -3.09 -22.66 -13.29
C LEU A 148 -1.85 -22.27 -12.48
N ALA A 149 -2.01 -21.34 -11.54
CA ALA A 149 -0.96 -20.87 -10.66
C ALA A 149 -0.85 -21.72 -9.38
N LEU A 150 -1.95 -22.33 -8.92
CA LEU A 150 -1.99 -23.21 -7.75
C LEU A 150 -1.34 -24.57 -8.00
N ASP A 151 -1.47 -25.13 -9.20
CA ASP A 151 -0.84 -26.41 -9.56
C ASP A 151 0.70 -26.40 -9.50
N ARG A 152 1.30 -25.23 -9.27
CA ARG A 152 2.75 -24.99 -9.23
C ARG A 152 3.21 -24.15 -8.04
N SER A 153 2.32 -23.88 -7.09
CA SER A 153 2.64 -23.27 -5.80
C SER A 153 2.89 -24.34 -4.75
#